data_AF-A0A6A5VZH7-F1
#
_entry.id   AF-A0A6A5VZH7-F1
#
_cell.length_a   1.000
_cell.length_b   1.000
_cell.length_c   1.000
_cell.angle_alpha   90.00
_cell.angle_beta   90.00
_cell.angle_gamma   90.00
#
_symmetry.space_group_name_H-M   'P 1'
#
loop_
_entity.id
_entity.type
_entity.pdbx_description
1 polymer ?
#
loop_
_entity_poly.entity_id
_entity_poly.type
_entity_poly.pdbx_seq_one_letter_code
_entity_poly.pdbx_strand_id
1 'polypeptide(L)'
;MKYFAATVLALASVATAQLENIPSCALACFLGPLGSDGCKDLTDFACHCKKAESLFAAVIPCAQKACSASDQAATIAAVEETCAGAGVPIEVP
;
A
#
# COMPACT_ATOMS: atom_id res chain seq x y z
N MET A 1 14.75 6.09 -39.22
CA MET A 1 13.56 6.62 -38.53
C MET A 1 13.34 5.74 -37.30
N LYS A 2 13.32 6.38 -36.13
CA LYS A 2 13.43 5.78 -34.81
C LYS A 2 12.02 5.46 -34.30
N TYR A 3 11.65 4.19 -34.17
CA TYR A 3 10.43 3.80 -33.48
C TYR A 3 10.80 2.80 -32.39
N PHE A 4 11.23 3.34 -31.24
CA PHE A 4 11.18 2.62 -29.99
C PHE A 4 9.70 2.41 -29.66
N ALA A 5 9.17 1.24 -29.97
CA ALA A 5 7.91 0.78 -29.41
C ALA A 5 8.16 0.44 -27.94
N ALA A 6 8.01 1.42 -27.06
CA ALA A 6 7.97 1.19 -25.63
C ALA A 6 6.66 0.46 -25.32
N THR A 7 6.75 -0.85 -25.15
CA THR A 7 5.66 -1.67 -24.61
C THR A 7 5.41 -1.22 -23.18
N VAL A 8 4.36 -0.44 -22.97
CA VAL A 8 3.84 -0.14 -21.63
C VAL A 8 3.23 -1.44 -21.10
N LEU A 9 3.99 -2.15 -20.25
CA LEU A 9 3.48 -3.25 -19.45
C LEU A 9 2.48 -2.67 -18.45
N ALA A 10 1.19 -2.94 -18.65
CA ALA A 10 0.16 -2.64 -17.67
C ALA A 10 0.33 -3.58 -16.46
N LEU A 11 0.99 -3.09 -15.40
CA LEU A 11 1.22 -3.78 -14.12
C LEU A 11 0.04 -3.64 -13.13
N ALA A 12 -1.12 -3.15 -13.58
CA ALA A 12 -2.21 -2.74 -12.70
C ALA A 12 -2.90 -3.87 -11.90
N SER A 13 -2.57 -5.14 -12.14
CA SER A 13 -3.23 -6.29 -11.50
C SER A 13 -2.52 -6.84 -10.26
N VAL A 14 -1.30 -6.42 -9.95
CA VAL A 14 -0.53 -7.03 -8.84
C VAL A 14 -0.94 -6.47 -7.48
N ALA A 15 -1.32 -5.18 -7.41
CA ALA A 15 -1.53 -4.48 -6.15
C ALA A 15 -2.73 -5.01 -5.32
N THR A 16 -3.78 -5.55 -5.95
CA THR A 16 -4.94 -6.10 -5.22
C THR A 16 -4.66 -7.44 -4.56
N ALA A 17 -3.80 -8.28 -5.15
CA ALA A 17 -3.43 -9.57 -4.57
C ALA A 17 -2.61 -9.41 -3.28
N GLN A 18 -1.88 -8.29 -3.15
CA GLN A 18 -1.06 -8.01 -1.98
C GLN A 18 -1.89 -7.65 -0.75
N LEU A 19 -3.09 -7.11 -0.94
CA LEU A 19 -4.02 -6.83 0.16
C LEU A 19 -4.49 -8.09 0.88
N GLU A 20 -4.57 -9.23 0.17
CA GLU A 20 -4.96 -10.51 0.76
C GLU A 20 -3.90 -11.04 1.75
N ASN A 21 -2.67 -10.55 1.66
CA ASN A 21 -1.57 -10.88 2.56
C ASN A 21 -1.48 -9.97 3.79
N ILE A 22 -2.30 -8.92 3.89
CA ILE A 22 -2.31 -8.03 5.06
C ILE A 22 -3.08 -8.71 6.20
N PRO A 23 -2.46 -8.92 7.37
CA PRO A 23 -3.14 -9.47 8.55
C PRO A 23 -4.37 -8.64 8.94
N SER A 24 -5.44 -9.31 9.39
CA SER A 24 -6.70 -8.65 9.73
C SER A 24 -6.54 -7.58 10.83
N CYS A 25 -5.59 -7.77 11.75
CA CYS A 25 -5.24 -6.78 12.78
C CYS A 25 -4.76 -5.44 12.17
N ALA A 26 -4.02 -5.50 11.05
CA ALA A 26 -3.48 -4.34 10.36
C ALA A 26 -4.50 -3.75 9.39
N LEU A 27 -5.28 -4.61 8.70
CA LEU A 27 -6.32 -4.16 7.77
C LEU A 27 -7.31 -3.19 8.44
N ALA A 28 -7.70 -3.48 9.69
CA ALA A 28 -8.57 -2.60 10.47
C ALA A 28 -7.96 -1.20 10.70
N CYS A 29 -6.64 -1.10 10.80
CA CYS A 29 -5.93 0.16 10.98
C CYS A 29 -5.94 1.05 9.73
N PHE A 30 -6.12 0.47 8.53
CA PHE A 30 -6.13 1.21 7.28
C PHE A 30 -7.49 1.80 6.90
N LEU A 31 -8.61 1.20 7.34
CA LEU A 31 -9.96 1.59 6.87
C LEU A 31 -10.28 3.07 7.07
N GLY A 32 -9.98 3.63 8.25
CA GLY A 32 -10.21 5.05 8.55
C GLY A 32 -9.32 5.98 7.72
N PRO A 33 -7.98 5.82 7.79
CA PRO A 33 -7.05 6.61 6.98
C PRO A 33 -7.32 6.54 5.48
N LEU A 34 -7.48 5.36 4.89
CA LEU A 34 -7.75 5.20 3.44
C LEU A 34 -9.11 5.78 3.03
N GLY A 35 -10.11 5.74 3.92
CA GLY A 35 -11.43 6.30 3.65
C GLY A 35 -11.48 7.83 3.72
N SER A 36 -10.44 8.49 4.23
CA SER A 36 -10.44 9.95 4.48
C SER A 36 -9.25 10.71 3.90
N ASP A 37 -8.34 10.03 3.22
CA ASP A 37 -7.12 10.64 2.67
C ASP A 37 -7.34 11.41 1.35
N GLY A 38 -8.54 11.35 0.78
CA GLY A 38 -8.92 12.07 -0.45
C GLY A 38 -8.58 11.35 -1.75
N CYS A 39 -8.21 10.07 -1.69
CA CYS A 39 -8.13 9.21 -2.88
C CYS A 39 -9.53 8.76 -3.34
N LYS A 40 -9.64 8.33 -4.60
CA LYS A 40 -10.95 8.13 -5.25
C LYS A 40 -11.75 6.96 -4.64
N ASP A 41 -11.05 5.91 -4.23
CA ASP A 41 -11.59 4.67 -3.66
C ASP A 41 -10.48 3.98 -2.85
N LEU A 42 -10.86 3.00 -2.01
CA LEU A 42 -9.94 2.26 -1.11
C LEU A 42 -8.87 1.44 -1.84
N THR A 43 -9.01 1.26 -3.15
CA THR A 43 -8.09 0.47 -3.99
C THR A 43 -7.22 1.36 -4.88
N ASP A 44 -7.27 2.67 -4.69
CA ASP A 44 -6.45 3.63 -5.43
C ASP A 44 -5.03 3.68 -4.86
N PHE A 45 -4.34 2.53 -4.87
CA PHE A 45 -3.05 2.34 -4.22
C PHE A 45 -2.02 3.37 -4.67
N ALA A 46 -1.98 3.72 -5.96
CA ALA A 46 -1.08 4.75 -6.46
C ALA A 46 -1.32 6.13 -5.81
N CYS A 47 -2.57 6.45 -5.44
CA CYS A 47 -2.89 7.66 -4.69
C CYS A 47 -2.54 7.51 -3.21
N HIS A 48 -2.93 6.41 -2.57
CA HIS A 48 -2.67 6.15 -1.15
C HIS A 48 -1.16 6.12 -0.84
N CYS A 49 -0.36 5.46 -1.68
CA CYS A 49 1.09 5.38 -1.51
C CYS A 49 1.78 6.74 -1.66
N LYS A 50 1.23 7.68 -2.45
CA LYS A 50 1.73 9.08 -2.49
C LYS A 50 1.47 9.85 -1.21
N LYS A 51 0.63 9.32 -0.31
CA LYS A 51 0.27 9.89 0.99
C LYS A 51 0.87 9.10 2.15
N ALA A 52 1.87 8.25 1.87
CA ALA A 52 2.48 7.31 2.82
C ALA A 52 2.82 7.94 4.18
N GLU A 53 3.44 9.12 4.22
CA GLU A 53 3.78 9.82 5.47
C GLU A 53 2.56 10.03 6.39
N SER A 54 1.45 10.54 5.84
CA SER A 54 0.21 10.72 6.60
C SER A 54 -0.43 9.39 6.99
N LEU A 55 -0.30 8.38 6.14
CA LEU A 55 -0.80 7.04 6.39
C LEU A 55 -0.03 6.38 7.54
N PHE A 56 1.30 6.49 7.54
CA PHE A 56 2.19 5.95 8.56
C PHE A 56 1.93 6.56 9.93
N ALA A 57 1.76 7.88 9.98
CA ALA A 57 1.42 8.59 11.22
C ALA A 57 0.12 8.07 11.86
N ALA A 58 -0.84 7.60 11.06
CA ALA A 58 -2.11 7.07 11.53
C ALA A 58 -2.08 5.54 11.79
N VAL A 59 -1.42 4.78 10.92
CA VAL A 59 -1.50 3.32 10.89
C VAL A 59 -0.46 2.66 11.81
N ILE A 60 0.77 3.17 11.87
CA ILE A 60 1.85 2.53 12.64
C ILE A 60 1.49 2.39 14.12
N PRO A 61 0.98 3.42 14.83
CA PRO A 61 0.61 3.27 16.24
C PRO A 61 -0.52 2.25 16.46
N CYS A 62 -1.44 2.14 15.50
CA CYS A 62 -2.52 1.16 15.54
C CYS A 62 -1.97 -0.27 15.37
N ALA A 63 -1.14 -0.50 14.35
CA ALA A 63 -0.53 -1.80 14.08
C ALA A 63 0.37 -2.27 15.23
N GLN A 64 1.17 -1.37 15.81
CA GLN A 64 2.01 -1.69 16.98
C GLN A 64 1.20 -2.16 18.20
N LYS A 65 -0.03 -1.66 18.35
CA LYS A 65 -0.93 -2.04 19.44
C LYS A 65 -1.74 -3.31 19.16
N ALA A 66 -2.13 -3.52 17.90
CA ALA A 66 -3.09 -4.56 17.52
C ALA A 66 -2.44 -5.83 16.95
N CYS A 67 -1.21 -5.73 16.43
CA CYS A 67 -0.55 -6.80 15.67
C CYS A 67 0.71 -7.32 16.35
N SER A 68 1.00 -8.60 16.15
CA SER A 68 2.29 -9.18 16.55
C SER A 68 3.44 -8.59 15.71
N ALA A 69 4.68 -8.74 16.17
CA ALA A 69 5.85 -8.32 15.38
C ALA A 69 5.93 -9.01 14.01
N SER A 70 5.50 -10.28 13.92
CA SER A 70 5.43 -11.01 12.65
C SER A 70 4.38 -10.42 11.72
N ASP A 71 3.21 -10.05 12.25
CA ASP A 71 2.14 -9.43 11.47
C ASP A 71 2.50 -8.02 11.00
N GLN A 72 3.25 -7.27 11.83
CA GLN A 72 3.79 -5.97 11.45
C GLN A 72 4.78 -6.12 10.28
N ALA A 73 5.70 -7.08 10.34
CA ALA A 73 6.63 -7.35 9.24
C ALA A 73 5.92 -7.78 7.95
N ALA A 74 4.89 -8.63 8.05
CA ALA A 74 4.07 -9.02 6.90
C ALA A 74 3.32 -7.82 6.30
N THR A 75 2.79 -6.93 7.15
CA THR A 75 2.13 -5.70 6.72
C THR A 75 3.10 -4.77 5.99
N ILE A 76 4.31 -4.59 6.51
CA ILE A 76 5.36 -3.77 5.88
C ILE A 76 5.66 -4.29 4.48
N ALA A 77 5.97 -5.59 4.35
CA ALA A 77 6.28 -6.21 3.07
C ALA A 77 5.11 -6.06 2.06
N ALA A 78 3.88 -6.31 2.51
CA ALA A 78 2.69 -6.17 1.67
C ALA A 78 2.47 -4.71 1.21
N VAL A 79 2.65 -3.72 2.09
CA VAL A 79 2.52 -2.29 1.73
C VAL A 79 3.58 -1.88 0.72
N GLU A 80 4.85 -2.25 0.94
CA GLU A 80 5.94 -1.92 0.04
C GLU A 80 5.75 -2.57 -1.35
N GLU A 81 5.37 -3.84 -1.39
CA GLU A 81 5.08 -4.55 -2.65
C GLU A 81 3.87 -3.94 -3.38
N THR A 82 2.80 -3.62 -2.65
CA THR A 82 1.61 -2.95 -3.19
C THR A 82 1.99 -1.62 -3.85
N CYS A 83 2.77 -0.82 -3.14
CA CYS A 83 3.16 0.52 -3.58
C CYS A 83 4.16 0.48 -4.75
N ALA A 84 5.11 -0.46 -4.72
CA ALA A 84 5.99 -0.73 -5.86
C ALA A 84 5.19 -1.19 -7.10
N GLY A 85 4.25 -2.12 -6.93
CA GLY A 85 3.36 -2.60 -7.99
C GLY A 85 2.45 -1.50 -8.57
N ALA A 86 2.08 -0.52 -7.74
CA ALA A 86 1.32 0.67 -8.15
C ALA A 86 2.18 1.77 -8.79
N GLY A 87 3.51 1.55 -8.93
CA GLY A 87 4.44 2.52 -9.52
C GLY A 87 4.83 3.67 -8.59
N VAL A 88 4.62 3.53 -7.29
CA VAL A 88 4.96 4.51 -6.24
C VAL A 88 5.71 3.78 -5.12
N PRO A 89 6.96 3.32 -5.34
CA PRO A 89 7.70 2.61 -4.30
C PRO A 89 7.93 3.51 -3.08
N ILE A 90 7.79 2.92 -1.89
CA ILE A 90 7.98 3.57 -0.59
C ILE A 90 8.77 2.62 0.32
N GLU A 91 9.25 3.15 1.44
CA GLU A 91 9.88 2.40 2.52
C GLU A 91 9.13 2.72 3.82
N VAL A 92 8.71 1.68 4.56
CA VAL A 92 8.01 1.87 5.84
C VAL A 92 9.05 2.05 6.96
N PRO A 93 8.94 3.09 7.80
CA PRO A 93 9.92 3.39 8.84
C PRO A 93 9.86 2.48 10.08
#